data_AF-A0A4S1Z925-F1
#
_entry.id   AF-A0A4S1Z925-F1
#
_cell.length_a   1.000
_cell.length_b   1.000
_cell.length_c   1.000
_cell.angle_alpha   90.00
_cell.angle_beta   90.00
_cell.angle_gamma   90.00
#
_symmetry.space_group_name_H-M   'P 1'
#
loop_
_entity.id
_entity.type
_entity.pdbx_description
1 polymer ?
#
loop_
_entity_poly.entity_id
_entity_poly.type
_entity_poly.pdbx_seq_one_letter_code
_entity_poly.pdbx_strand_id
1 'polypeptide(L)'
;MLYQILPDGTSNLSVLEYEMGVDGNSYIADFMALYLNERAVGASTADLKLLYEHFCTKELAEELSAATIPIVSDDTDFRHADRTLQINNLDDLNGLPLEKYSFEVKFKPNPNDDNVTDILYMEVNGATNKISKIEAGERKVI
;
A
#
# COMPACT_ATOMS: atom_id res chain seq x y z
N MET A 1 9.77 -7.03 -0.30
CA MET A 1 9.99 -7.49 -1.70
C MET A 1 10.75 -6.39 -2.47
N LEU A 2 11.65 -6.68 -3.43
CA LEU A 2 12.27 -5.63 -4.27
C LEU A 2 11.82 -5.83 -5.72
N TYR A 3 10.79 -5.08 -6.11
CA TYR A 3 10.43 -4.86 -7.50
C TYR A 3 11.57 -4.08 -8.15
N GLN A 4 12.11 -4.59 -9.25
CA GLN A 4 13.11 -3.88 -10.04
C GLN A 4 12.52 -3.62 -11.42
N ILE A 5 12.28 -2.35 -11.72
CA ILE A 5 12.10 -1.88 -13.09
C ILE A 5 13.49 -1.87 -13.72
N LEU A 6 13.66 -2.64 -14.79
CA LEU A 6 14.89 -2.66 -15.55
C LEU A 6 14.99 -1.39 -16.41
N PRO A 7 16.22 -0.98 -16.79
CA PRO A 7 16.42 0.23 -17.61
C PRO A 7 15.70 0.23 -18.96
N ASP A 8 15.22 -0.92 -19.43
CA ASP A 8 14.45 -1.08 -20.67
C ASP A 8 12.92 -1.01 -20.46
N GLY A 9 12.47 -0.69 -19.25
CA GLY A 9 11.06 -0.57 -18.90
C GLY A 9 10.35 -1.91 -18.66
N THR A 10 11.08 -3.03 -18.69
CA THR A 10 10.54 -4.33 -18.29
C THR A 10 10.64 -4.50 -16.77
N SER A 11 9.70 -5.20 -16.16
CA SER A 11 9.76 -5.58 -14.74
C SER A 11 9.93 -7.08 -14.61
N ASN A 12 10.85 -7.49 -13.73
CA ASN A 12 11.05 -8.89 -13.39
C ASN A 12 10.42 -9.18 -12.03
N LEU A 13 9.33 -9.94 -12.02
CA LEU A 13 8.71 -10.46 -10.80
C LEU A 13 9.50 -11.71 -10.36
N SER A 14 10.53 -11.54 -9.53
CA SER A 14 11.25 -12.68 -8.97
C SER A 14 10.53 -13.21 -7.72
N VAL A 15 9.88 -14.36 -7.90
CA VAL A 15 9.33 -15.34 -6.94
C VAL A 15 9.39 -14.96 -5.44
N LEU A 16 8.23 -14.57 -4.88
CA LEU A 16 7.93 -14.63 -3.44
C LEU A 16 7.57 -16.08 -3.06
N GLU A 17 8.57 -16.95 -2.96
CA GLU A 17 8.41 -18.28 -2.35
C GLU A 17 9.08 -18.30 -0.98
N TYR A 18 8.46 -17.62 -0.01
CA TYR A 18 8.38 -18.05 1.40
C TYR A 18 7.52 -17.01 2.14
N GLU A 19 6.52 -17.48 2.91
CA GLU A 19 5.61 -16.69 3.75
C GLU A 19 4.30 -16.14 3.12
N MET A 20 3.71 -16.88 2.17
CA MET A 20 2.29 -16.71 1.80
C MET A 20 1.34 -17.25 2.89
N GLY A 21 1.34 -16.62 4.08
CA GLY A 21 0.44 -16.97 5.17
C GLY A 21 -0.28 -15.74 5.70
N VAL A 22 -1.61 -15.69 5.52
CA VAL A 22 -2.72 -15.07 6.32
C VAL A 22 -2.54 -13.67 6.97
N ASP A 23 -1.37 -13.07 6.95
CA ASP A 23 -1.04 -11.85 7.67
C ASP A 23 -1.05 -10.69 6.67
N GLY A 24 -2.23 -10.10 6.46
CA GLY A 24 -2.44 -8.99 5.51
C GLY A 24 -1.48 -7.79 5.68
N ASN A 25 -0.73 -7.74 6.79
CA ASN A 25 0.41 -6.84 6.99
C ASN A 25 1.45 -6.90 5.86
N SER A 26 1.81 -8.10 5.37
CA SER A 26 2.86 -8.25 4.33
C SER A 26 2.43 -7.64 2.99
N TYR A 27 1.19 -7.92 2.56
CA TYR A 27 0.63 -7.36 1.33
C TYR A 27 0.48 -5.84 1.38
N ILE A 28 0.07 -5.30 2.53
CA ILE A 28 -0.05 -3.85 2.72
C ILE A 28 1.32 -3.19 2.72
N ALA A 29 2.31 -3.79 3.38
CA ALA A 29 3.68 -3.28 3.40
C ALA A 29 4.26 -3.20 1.99
N ASP A 30 4.16 -4.30 1.24
CA ASP A 30 4.67 -4.37 -0.13
C ASP A 30 3.92 -3.40 -1.06
N PHE A 31 2.59 -3.34 -0.98
CA PHE A 31 1.80 -2.40 -1.78
C PHE A 31 2.19 -0.96 -1.48
N MET A 32 2.25 -0.57 -0.21
CA MET A 32 2.56 0.82 0.18
C MET A 32 4.00 1.17 -0.17
N ALA A 33 4.96 0.28 0.06
CA ALA A 33 6.34 0.53 -0.32
C ALA A 33 6.48 0.75 -1.83
N LEU A 34 5.86 -0.10 -2.66
CA LEU A 34 5.88 0.07 -4.11
C LEU A 34 5.13 1.34 -4.53
N TYR A 35 3.92 1.55 -4.03
CA TYR A 35 3.12 2.72 -4.36
C TYR A 35 3.87 4.03 -4.10
N LEU A 36 4.49 4.17 -2.92
CA LEU A 36 5.26 5.35 -2.54
C LEU A 36 6.51 5.50 -3.42
N ASN A 37 7.23 4.41 -3.69
CA ASN A 37 8.43 4.43 -4.54
C ASN A 37 8.09 4.79 -6.00
N GLU A 38 7.07 4.18 -6.59
CA GLU A 38 6.63 4.45 -7.96
C GLU A 38 6.16 5.91 -8.12
N ARG A 39 5.45 6.44 -7.12
CA ARG A 39 5.10 7.87 -7.05
C ARG A 39 6.34 8.76 -6.95
N ALA A 40 7.34 8.37 -6.15
CA ALA A 40 8.58 9.13 -5.97
C ALA A 40 9.39 9.27 -7.27
N VAL A 41 9.42 8.22 -8.09
CA VAL A 41 10.16 8.20 -9.37
C VAL A 41 9.33 8.72 -10.54
N GLY A 42 8.05 9.06 -10.32
CA GLY A 42 7.16 9.59 -11.34
C GLY A 42 6.70 8.55 -12.36
N ALA A 43 6.40 7.33 -11.90
CA ALA A 43 5.92 6.23 -12.74
C ALA A 43 4.66 6.60 -13.54
N SER A 44 4.46 5.94 -14.69
CA SER A 44 3.33 6.22 -15.55
C SER A 44 2.00 5.76 -14.93
N THR A 45 0.89 6.35 -15.37
CA THR A 45 -0.45 5.88 -14.97
C THR A 45 -0.67 4.40 -15.30
N ALA A 46 -0.05 3.88 -16.36
CA ALA A 46 -0.15 2.47 -16.74
C ALA A 46 0.58 1.56 -15.74
N ASP A 47 1.76 1.97 -15.27
CA ASP A 47 2.54 1.19 -14.28
C ASP A 47 1.83 1.18 -12.92
N LEU A 48 1.31 2.34 -12.48
CA LEU A 48 0.50 2.42 -11.27
C LEU A 48 -0.76 1.56 -11.36
N LYS A 49 -1.41 1.51 -12.53
CA LYS A 49 -2.57 0.64 -12.76
C LYS A 49 -2.20 -0.85 -12.60
N LEU A 50 -1.08 -1.29 -13.17
CA LEU A 50 -0.61 -2.68 -13.01
C LEU A 50 -0.34 -3.02 -11.55
N LEU A 51 0.25 -2.08 -10.79
CA LEU A 51 0.43 -2.22 -9.34
C LEU A 51 -0.90 -2.41 -8.62
N TYR A 52 -1.91 -1.57 -8.91
CA TYR A 52 -3.23 -1.69 -8.29
C TYR A 52 -3.89 -3.03 -8.62
N GLU A 53 -3.87 -3.46 -9.88
CA GLU A 53 -4.47 -4.73 -10.30
C GLU A 53 -3.82 -5.95 -9.64
N HIS A 54 -2.53 -5.85 -9.28
CA HIS A 54 -1.81 -6.89 -8.57
C HIS A 54 -2.29 -7.02 -7.12
N PHE A 55 -2.25 -5.92 -6.36
CA PHE A 55 -2.48 -5.93 -4.91
C PHE A 55 -3.94 -5.74 -4.49
N CYS A 56 -4.75 -5.10 -5.33
CA CYS A 56 -6.11 -4.73 -4.99
C CYS A 56 -7.14 -5.65 -5.64
N THR A 57 -8.34 -5.65 -5.07
CA THR A 57 -9.55 -6.14 -5.75
C THR A 57 -9.79 -5.35 -7.03
N LYS A 58 -10.54 -5.94 -7.96
CA LYS A 58 -10.77 -5.32 -9.27
C LYS A 58 -11.46 -3.96 -9.11
N GLU A 59 -12.46 -3.90 -8.25
CA GLU A 59 -13.26 -2.71 -7.96
C GLU A 59 -12.36 -1.57 -7.44
N LEU A 60 -11.53 -1.85 -6.42
CA LEU A 60 -10.61 -0.86 -5.88
C LEU A 60 -9.54 -0.44 -6.92
N ALA A 61 -9.00 -1.39 -7.70
CA ALA A 61 -8.01 -1.07 -8.71
C ALA A 61 -8.55 -0.12 -9.79
N GLU A 62 -9.82 -0.29 -10.18
CA GLU A 62 -10.52 0.60 -11.11
C GLU A 62 -10.71 2.00 -10.50
N GLU A 63 -11.12 2.10 -9.24
CA GLU A 63 -11.28 3.37 -8.52
C GLU A 63 -9.96 4.15 -8.40
N LEU A 64 -8.88 3.46 -8.03
CA LEU A 64 -7.53 4.01 -7.93
C LEU A 64 -6.99 4.46 -9.30
N SER A 65 -7.22 3.66 -10.35
CA SER A 65 -6.80 3.99 -11.71
C SER A 65 -7.52 5.22 -12.27
N ALA A 66 -8.78 5.40 -11.87
CA ALA A 66 -9.57 6.58 -12.21
C ALA A 66 -9.20 7.82 -11.37
N ALA A 67 -8.21 7.71 -10.47
CA ALA A 67 -7.80 8.75 -9.52
C ALA A 67 -8.96 9.31 -8.68
N THR A 68 -10.00 8.50 -8.46
CA THR A 68 -11.19 8.91 -7.69
C THR A 68 -10.94 8.96 -6.19
N ILE A 69 -9.92 8.22 -5.73
CA ILE A 69 -9.47 8.18 -4.34
C ILE A 69 -8.10 8.85 -4.25
N PRO A 70 -8.00 10.07 -3.69
CA PRO A 70 -6.70 10.64 -3.33
C PRO A 70 -6.18 9.88 -2.11
N ILE A 71 -5.19 9.01 -2.32
CA ILE A 71 -4.58 8.24 -1.23
C ILE A 71 -3.60 9.11 -0.42
N VAL A 72 -2.94 10.06 -1.06
CA VAL A 72 -1.87 10.89 -0.50
C VAL A 72 -1.92 12.29 -1.09
N SER A 73 -1.45 13.27 -0.33
CA SER A 73 -1.38 14.67 -0.77
C SER A 73 -0.30 14.88 -1.83
N ASP A 74 -0.51 15.82 -2.75
CA ASP A 74 0.43 16.15 -3.84
C ASP A 74 1.75 16.78 -3.35
N ASP A 75 1.80 17.31 -2.12
CA ASP A 75 2.98 17.93 -1.50
C ASP A 75 3.92 16.95 -0.77
N THR A 76 3.67 15.65 -0.91
CA THR A 76 4.36 14.59 -0.19
C THR A 76 5.76 14.30 -0.76
N ASP A 77 6.80 14.23 0.09
CA ASP A 77 8.16 13.80 -0.31
C ASP A 77 8.35 12.31 -0.04
N PHE A 78 8.00 11.49 -1.03
CA PHE A 78 8.05 10.04 -0.93
C PHE A 78 9.47 9.45 -0.83
N ARG A 79 10.54 10.26 -0.95
CA ARG A 79 11.91 9.77 -0.85
C ARG A 79 12.15 9.26 0.58
N HIS A 80 12.18 7.95 0.74
CA HIS A 80 12.33 7.25 2.02
C HIS A 80 11.10 7.23 2.93
N ALA A 81 9.90 7.58 2.43
CA ALA A 81 8.66 7.49 3.20
C ALA A 81 8.34 6.04 3.63
N ASP A 82 8.74 5.07 2.81
CA ASP A 82 8.67 3.62 3.09
C ASP A 82 9.36 3.24 4.41
N ARG A 83 10.43 3.95 4.79
CA ARG A 83 11.17 3.70 6.05
C ARG A 83 10.42 4.12 7.30
N THR A 84 9.32 4.85 7.13
CA THR A 84 8.48 5.35 8.23
C THR A 84 7.15 4.62 8.33
N LEU A 85 6.95 3.61 7.49
CA LEU A 85 5.74 2.80 7.44
C LEU A 85 5.59 1.97 8.71
N GLN A 86 4.45 2.09 9.36
CA GLN A 86 4.00 1.24 10.45
C GLN A 86 2.62 0.70 10.10
N ILE A 87 2.42 -0.60 10.30
CA ILE A 87 1.14 -1.25 10.01
C ILE A 87 0.69 -1.95 11.28
N ASN A 88 -0.53 -1.63 11.70
CA ASN A 88 -1.16 -2.23 12.86
C ASN A 88 -2.38 -3.02 12.39
N ASN A 89 -2.44 -4.30 12.74
CA ASN A 89 -3.65 -5.09 12.58
C ASN A 89 -4.69 -4.62 13.62
N LEU A 90 -5.91 -4.33 13.16
CA LEU A 90 -7.00 -3.83 13.99
C LEU A 90 -7.94 -4.94 14.48
N ASP A 91 -7.85 -6.15 13.91
CA ASP A 91 -8.76 -7.25 14.20
C ASP A 91 -8.20 -8.21 15.26
N ASP A 92 -9.11 -8.83 16.00
CA ASP A 92 -8.79 -9.91 16.94
C ASP A 92 -8.69 -11.25 16.20
N LEU A 93 -7.48 -11.79 16.12
CA LEU A 93 -7.14 -13.02 15.39
C LEU A 93 -7.51 -14.31 16.15
N ASN A 94 -8.18 -14.23 17.30
CA ASN A 94 -8.51 -15.39 18.13
C ASN A 94 -9.61 -16.33 17.57
N GLY A 95 -10.13 -16.09 16.35
CA GLY A 95 -11.24 -16.85 15.74
C GLY A 95 -11.14 -17.06 14.22
N LEU A 96 -9.93 -17.28 13.68
CA LEU A 96 -9.65 -17.34 12.24
C LEU A 96 -10.28 -18.53 11.48
N PRO A 97 -10.57 -18.36 10.16
CA PRO A 97 -10.31 -17.18 9.32
C PRO A 97 -11.46 -16.16 9.27
N LEU A 98 -11.12 -14.88 9.19
CA LEU A 98 -12.08 -13.77 9.05
C LEU A 98 -12.46 -13.54 7.58
N GLU A 99 -13.67 -13.02 7.35
CA GLU A 99 -14.13 -12.61 6.02
C GLU A 99 -13.30 -11.44 5.46
N LYS A 100 -12.82 -10.57 6.36
CA LYS A 100 -11.99 -9.41 6.07
C LYS A 100 -10.98 -9.18 7.19
N TYR A 101 -9.88 -8.54 6.83
CA TYR A 101 -8.85 -8.09 7.76
C TYR A 101 -8.68 -6.58 7.64
N SER A 102 -8.61 -5.88 8.76
CA SER A 102 -8.58 -4.43 8.88
C SER A 102 -7.23 -3.99 9.42
N PHE A 103 -6.65 -2.99 8.78
CA PHE A 103 -5.32 -2.50 9.10
C PHE A 103 -5.30 -0.98 9.16
N GLU A 104 -4.54 -0.46 10.12
CA GLU A 104 -4.16 0.93 10.18
C GLU A 104 -2.72 1.05 9.66
N VAL A 105 -2.52 1.88 8.64
CA VAL A 105 -1.23 2.19 8.08
C VAL A 105 -0.85 3.61 8.45
N LYS A 106 0.28 3.77 9.13
CA LYS A 106 0.85 5.07 9.49
C LYS A 106 2.15 5.27 8.74
N PHE A 107 2.34 6.45 8.17
CA PHE A 107 3.62 6.81 7.57
C PHE A 107 3.85 8.31 7.66
N LYS A 108 5.11 8.73 7.57
CA LYS A 108 5.47 10.14 7.45
C LYS A 108 5.52 10.50 5.96
N PRO A 109 4.66 11.41 5.48
CA PRO A 109 4.70 11.84 4.08
C PRO A 109 6.03 12.52 3.72
N ASN A 110 6.66 13.21 4.68
CA ASN A 110 8.02 13.71 4.55
C ASN A 110 8.84 13.18 5.74
N PRO A 111 9.88 12.37 5.51
CA PRO A 111 10.66 11.80 6.62
C PRO A 111 11.45 12.86 7.41
N ASN A 112 11.64 14.06 6.85
CA ASN A 112 12.25 15.20 7.55
C ASN A 112 11.24 16.03 8.33
N ASP A 113 9.95 15.75 8.19
CA ASP A 113 8.92 16.41 9.00
C ASP A 113 8.84 15.71 10.37
N ASP A 114 9.15 16.45 11.41
CA ASP A 114 9.18 15.92 12.77
C ASP A 114 7.77 15.58 13.26
N ASN A 115 6.75 16.29 12.77
CA ASN A 115 5.46 16.38 13.44
C ASN A 115 4.26 15.89 12.62
N VAL A 116 4.45 15.53 11.35
CA VAL A 116 3.36 15.07 10.47
C VAL A 116 3.36 13.55 10.32
N THR A 117 2.20 12.93 10.51
CA THR A 117 1.96 11.51 10.23
C THR A 117 0.60 11.35 9.55
N ASP A 118 0.59 10.66 8.41
CA ASP A 118 -0.62 10.30 7.69
C ASP A 118 -1.06 8.90 8.11
N ILE A 119 -2.38 8.73 8.22
CA ILE A 119 -3.01 7.47 8.59
C ILE A 119 -3.94 7.05 7.46
N LEU A 120 -3.81 5.81 7.00
CA LEU A 120 -4.75 5.16 6.09
C LEU A 120 -5.37 3.95 6.77
N TYR A 121 -6.63 3.69 6.47
CA TYR A 121 -7.30 2.47 6.88
C TYR A 121 -7.50 1.57 5.67
N MET A 122 -7.03 0.33 5.78
CA MET A 122 -7.04 -0.62 4.68
C MET A 122 -7.79 -1.88 5.09
N GLU A 123 -8.63 -2.37 4.19
CA GLU A 123 -9.27 -3.69 4.34
C GLU A 123 -8.67 -4.66 3.33
N VAL A 124 -8.39 -5.88 3.77
CA VAL A 124 -7.98 -7.01 2.94
C VAL A 124 -9.11 -8.03 2.94
N ASN A 125 -9.53 -8.44 1.74
CA ASN A 125 -10.51 -9.51 1.57
C ASN A 125 -9.88 -10.85 1.97
N GLY A 126 -10.46 -11.53 2.97
CA GLY A 126 -9.88 -12.74 3.54
C GLY A 126 -9.91 -13.98 2.64
N ALA A 127 -10.75 -13.98 1.60
CA ALA A 127 -10.82 -15.09 0.63
C ALA A 127 -9.79 -14.95 -0.49
N THR A 128 -9.45 -13.73 -0.89
CA THR A 128 -8.57 -13.43 -2.03
C THR A 128 -7.21 -12.90 -1.62
N ASN A 129 -7.05 -12.51 -0.34
CA ASN A 129 -5.88 -11.80 0.18
C ASN A 129 -5.52 -10.53 -0.61
N LYS A 130 -6.53 -9.86 -1.16
CA LYS A 130 -6.37 -8.61 -1.90
C LYS A 130 -6.92 -7.44 -1.11
N ILE A 131 -6.29 -6.27 -1.26
CA ILE A 131 -6.79 -5.03 -0.67
C ILE A 131 -8.14 -4.71 -1.30
N SER A 132 -9.19 -4.70 -0.49
CA SER A 132 -10.55 -4.43 -0.92
C SER A 132 -10.98 -3.00 -0.67
N LYS A 133 -10.28 -2.27 0.19
CA LYS A 133 -10.64 -0.90 0.54
C LYS A 133 -9.40 -0.12 0.99
N ILE A 134 -9.32 1.15 0.60
CA ILE A 134 -8.38 2.13 1.15
C ILE A 134 -9.20 3.37 1.48
N GLU A 135 -9.19 3.75 2.75
CA GLU A 135 -9.76 5.01 3.20
C GLU A 135 -8.64 5.93 3.65
N ALA A 136 -8.60 7.11 3.05
CA ALA A 136 -7.80 8.21 3.55
C ALA A 136 -8.29 8.56 4.96
N GLY A 137 -7.45 8.31 5.94
CA GLY A 137 -7.74 8.60 7.33
C GLY A 137 -7.30 10.02 7.70
N GLU A 138 -6.84 10.15 8.93
CA GLU A 138 -6.45 11.43 9.53
C GLU A 138 -5.00 11.80 9.18
N ARG A 139 -4.73 13.10 9.02
CA ARG A 139 -3.37 13.65 9.13
C ARG A 139 -3.18 14.17 10.55
N LYS A 140 -2.23 13.61 11.30
CA LYS A 140 -1.86 14.10 12.62
C LYS A 140 -0.68 15.05 12.51
N VAL A 141 -0.85 16.24 13.06
CA VAL A 141 0.19 17.25 13.26
C VAL A 141 0.34 17.43 14.76
N ILE A 142 1.49 17.06 15.33
CA ILE A 142 1.76 17.15 16.78
C ILE A 142 2.56 18.42 17.11
#